data_AF-A0A1G9AFM5-F1
#
_entry.id   AF-A0A1G9AFM5-F1
#
_cell.length_a   1.000
_cell.length_b   1.000
_cell.length_c   1.000
_cell.angle_alpha   90.00
_cell.angle_beta   90.00
_cell.angle_gamma   90.00
#
_symmetry.space_group_name_H-M   'P 1'
#
loop_
_entity.id
_entity.type
_entity.pdbx_description
1 polymer ?
#
loop_
_entity_poly.entity_id
_entity_poly.type
_entity_poly.pdbx_seq_one_letter_code
_entity_poly.pdbx_strand_id
1 'polypeptide(L)'
;MFIACHLFAGLILGLALSIRLNDRRLIGFAALGALLPDLIDKPVGHILLADSLNYGRIFGHGLLFLALLFIAGIIFKRERGSPAVLAVAAGVLIHQILDTMWTDAITWYFPLLGPYQPYEFTDYFGNAILAEVSSLSEWIFLVASAGIALAACRNLRPDLSRIARMLVRASIPLLGVLTIASLYAWATGIAGSILMAGAGPGDYLLLAVVGAIGIAGVTGHQNFLGINPSGQFG
;
A
#
# COMPACT_ATOMS: atom_id res chain seq x y z
N MET A 1 4.54 2.71 -10.64
CA MET A 1 3.97 1.77 -9.65
C MET A 1 4.97 1.74 -8.52
N PHE A 2 4.52 1.68 -7.28
CA PHE A 2 5.40 1.47 -6.13
C PHE A 2 4.77 0.39 -5.25
N ILE A 3 4.85 -0.87 -5.70
CA ILE A 3 4.10 -2.01 -5.14
C ILE A 3 4.36 -2.16 -3.64
N ALA A 4 5.61 -2.10 -3.22
CA ALA A 4 6.00 -2.36 -1.83
C ALA A 4 5.52 -1.24 -0.90
N CYS A 5 5.57 0.03 -1.32
CA CYS A 5 4.97 1.14 -0.56
C CYS A 5 3.47 0.92 -0.34
N HIS A 6 2.72 0.58 -1.40
CA HIS A 6 1.28 0.33 -1.32
C HIS A 6 0.95 -0.89 -0.45
N LEU A 7 1.66 -2.00 -0.67
CA LEU A 7 1.54 -3.21 0.15
C LEU A 7 1.78 -2.89 1.63
N PHE A 8 2.85 -2.15 1.93
CA PHE A 8 3.22 -1.78 3.28
C PHE A 8 2.11 -0.96 3.97
N ALA A 9 1.61 0.07 3.29
CA ALA A 9 0.52 0.90 3.81
C ALA A 9 -0.75 0.08 4.07
N GLY A 10 -1.11 -0.83 3.16
CA GLY A 10 -2.21 -1.77 3.33
C GLY A 10 -2.03 -2.71 4.51
N LEU A 11 -0.82 -3.23 4.73
CA LEU A 11 -0.48 -4.08 5.88
C LEU A 11 -0.57 -3.32 7.21
N ILE A 12 -0.11 -2.07 7.27
CA ILE A 12 -0.21 -1.24 8.47
C ILE A 12 -1.67 -0.92 8.81
N LEU A 13 -2.47 -0.55 7.80
CA LEU A 13 -3.92 -0.38 7.98
C LEU A 13 -4.56 -1.68 8.49
N GLY A 14 -4.26 -2.79 7.84
CA GLY A 14 -4.79 -4.10 8.20
C GLY A 14 -4.40 -4.54 9.61
N LEU A 15 -3.18 -4.22 10.06
CA LEU A 15 -2.73 -4.44 11.43
C LEU A 15 -3.58 -3.64 12.43
N ALA A 16 -3.79 -2.36 12.18
CA ALA A 16 -4.64 -1.51 13.01
C ALA A 16 -6.11 -1.99 13.06
N LEU A 17 -6.66 -2.44 11.92
CA LEU A 17 -8.01 -3.01 11.84
C LEU A 17 -8.11 -4.36 12.56
N SER A 18 -7.09 -5.21 12.42
CA SER A 18 -7.09 -6.56 13.00
C SER A 18 -7.17 -6.55 14.52
N ILE A 19 -6.57 -5.54 15.16
CA ILE A 19 -6.58 -5.38 16.62
C ILE A 19 -7.92 -4.81 17.09
N ARG A 20 -8.45 -3.79 16.40
CA ARG A 20 -9.74 -3.19 16.75
C ARG A 20 -10.92 -4.15 16.57
N LEU A 21 -10.86 -5.02 15.57
CA LEU A 21 -11.93 -5.95 15.23
C LEU A 21 -11.63 -7.40 15.66
N ASN A 22 -10.50 -7.63 16.33
CA ASN A 22 -10.01 -8.95 16.76
C ASN A 22 -10.04 -10.01 15.64
N ASP A 23 -9.68 -9.62 14.41
CA ASP A 23 -9.64 -10.51 13.23
C ASP A 23 -8.33 -10.32 12.45
N ARG A 24 -7.41 -11.28 12.59
CA ARG A 24 -6.09 -11.24 11.94
C ARG A 24 -6.16 -11.28 10.42
N ARG A 25 -7.23 -11.83 9.83
CA ARG A 25 -7.37 -11.96 8.38
C ARG A 25 -7.43 -10.59 7.70
N LEU A 26 -7.86 -9.55 8.43
CA LEU A 26 -7.95 -8.18 7.93
C LEU A 26 -6.60 -7.59 7.51
N ILE A 27 -5.49 -8.12 8.04
CA ILE A 27 -4.14 -7.76 7.59
C ILE A 27 -3.98 -8.07 6.10
N GLY A 28 -4.30 -9.31 5.71
CA GLY A 28 -4.22 -9.75 4.32
C GLY A 28 -5.26 -9.07 3.43
N PHE A 29 -6.50 -8.88 3.91
CA PHE A 29 -7.54 -8.24 3.11
C PHE A 29 -7.27 -6.76 2.83
N ALA A 30 -6.76 -6.00 3.81
CA ALA A 30 -6.37 -4.61 3.59
C ALA A 30 -5.14 -4.51 2.66
N ALA A 31 -4.15 -5.39 2.81
CA ALA A 31 -3.02 -5.50 1.90
C ALA A 31 -3.45 -5.83 0.45
N LEU A 32 -4.38 -6.77 0.29
CA LEU A 32 -4.96 -7.10 -1.01
C LEU A 32 -5.66 -5.89 -1.62
N GLY A 33 -6.48 -5.19 -0.83
CA GLY A 33 -7.15 -3.96 -1.28
C GLY A 33 -6.17 -2.87 -1.71
N ALA A 34 -5.05 -2.73 -1.00
CA ALA A 34 -4.03 -1.73 -1.33
C ALA A 34 -3.24 -2.05 -2.62
N LEU A 35 -3.35 -3.26 -3.17
CA LEU A 35 -2.76 -3.63 -4.46
C LEU A 35 -3.81 -3.78 -5.56
N LEU A 36 -5.08 -3.91 -5.19
CA LEU A 36 -6.15 -4.30 -6.10
C LEU A 36 -6.35 -3.34 -7.29
N PRO A 37 -6.33 -2.00 -7.12
CA PRO A 37 -6.52 -1.08 -8.26
C PRO A 37 -5.49 -1.30 -9.35
N ASP A 38 -4.22 -1.39 -8.97
CA ASP A 38 -3.11 -1.62 -9.88
C ASP A 38 -3.15 -2.99 -10.56
N LEU A 39 -3.48 -4.04 -9.80
CA LEU A 39 -3.59 -5.40 -10.34
C LEU A 39 -4.71 -5.52 -11.38
N ILE A 40 -5.73 -4.67 -11.32
CA ILE A 40 -6.81 -4.61 -12.31
C ILE A 40 -6.41 -3.68 -13.46
N ASP A 41 -6.13 -2.43 -13.14
CA ASP A 41 -6.11 -1.36 -14.13
C ASP A 41 -4.87 -1.42 -15.02
N LYS A 42 -3.72 -1.89 -14.53
CA LYS A 42 -2.50 -1.92 -15.35
C LYS A 42 -2.55 -2.98 -16.43
N PRO A 43 -2.91 -4.24 -16.15
CA PRO A 43 -3.12 -5.23 -17.22
C PRO A 43 -4.24 -4.81 -18.17
N VAL A 44 -5.37 -4.34 -17.65
CA VAL A 44 -6.49 -3.93 -18.50
C VAL A 44 -6.11 -2.74 -19.39
N GLY A 45 -5.48 -1.72 -18.83
CA GLY A 45 -5.10 -0.49 -19.53
C GLY A 45 -3.96 -0.68 -20.54
N HIS A 46 -2.87 -1.34 -20.15
CA HIS A 46 -1.65 -1.44 -20.95
C HIS A 46 -1.54 -2.72 -21.79
N ILE A 47 -2.40 -3.72 -21.57
CA ILE A 47 -2.42 -4.95 -22.37
C ILE A 47 -3.72 -5.06 -23.17
N LEU A 48 -4.88 -4.99 -22.51
CA LEU A 48 -6.17 -5.20 -23.19
C LEU A 48 -6.63 -3.97 -23.96
N LEU A 49 -6.36 -2.77 -23.43
CA LEU A 49 -6.75 -1.48 -24.01
C LEU A 49 -5.54 -0.69 -24.52
N ALA A 50 -4.44 -1.38 -24.85
CA ALA A 50 -3.19 -0.77 -25.28
C ALA A 50 -3.35 0.09 -26.54
N ASP A 51 -4.18 -0.32 -27.49
CA ASP A 51 -4.36 0.42 -28.75
C ASP A 51 -5.37 1.58 -28.63
N SER A 52 -6.18 1.60 -27.57
CA SER A 52 -7.29 2.56 -27.41
C SER A 52 -7.09 3.58 -26.30
N LEU A 53 -6.58 3.15 -25.14
CA LEU A 53 -6.40 4.00 -23.96
C LEU A 53 -4.93 4.03 -23.51
N ASN A 54 -4.28 2.86 -23.46
CA ASN A 54 -2.92 2.67 -22.93
C ASN A 54 -2.72 3.37 -21.57
N TYR A 55 -3.71 3.31 -20.68
CA TYR A 55 -3.67 4.02 -19.40
C TYR A 55 -3.98 3.10 -18.23
N GLY A 56 -3.08 3.07 -17.24
CA GLY A 56 -3.12 2.13 -16.11
C GLY A 56 -3.90 2.60 -14.88
N ARG A 57 -4.61 3.73 -14.97
CA ARG A 57 -5.52 4.24 -13.93
C ARG A 57 -6.90 4.42 -14.54
N ILE A 58 -7.78 3.44 -14.35
CA ILE A 58 -9.09 3.39 -15.00
C ILE A 58 -10.20 3.08 -13.99
N PHE A 59 -10.70 1.85 -13.95
CA PHE A 59 -11.85 1.47 -13.15
C PHE A 59 -11.51 1.35 -11.67
N GLY A 60 -10.45 0.61 -11.33
CA GLY A 60 -9.98 0.36 -9.97
C GLY A 60 -9.55 1.64 -9.24
N HIS A 61 -9.09 2.64 -9.99
CA HIS A 61 -8.71 3.95 -9.48
C HIS A 61 -9.88 4.96 -9.38
N GLY A 62 -11.10 4.56 -9.72
CA GLY A 62 -12.30 5.42 -9.63
C GLY A 62 -12.99 5.39 -8.27
N LEU A 63 -13.65 6.51 -7.90
CA LEU A 63 -14.51 6.59 -6.71
C LEU A 63 -15.73 5.66 -6.80
N LEU A 64 -16.24 5.42 -8.01
CA LEU A 64 -17.35 4.49 -8.21
C LEU A 64 -16.97 3.06 -7.80
N PHE A 65 -15.79 2.59 -8.19
CA PHE A 65 -15.27 1.29 -7.79
C PHE A 65 -15.13 1.19 -6.26
N LEU A 66 -14.54 2.21 -5.65
CA LEU A 66 -14.42 2.30 -4.20
C LEU A 66 -15.79 2.29 -3.49
N ALA A 67 -16.76 3.06 -3.99
CA ALA A 67 -18.10 3.14 -3.44
C ALA A 67 -18.83 1.79 -3.52
N LEU A 68 -18.74 1.10 -4.67
CA LEU A 68 -19.31 -0.23 -4.85
C LEU A 68 -18.69 -1.25 -3.88
N LEU A 69 -17.36 -1.20 -3.67
CA LEU A 69 -16.69 -2.05 -2.68
C LEU A 69 -17.16 -1.75 -1.25
N PHE A 70 -17.33 -0.48 -0.88
CA PHE A 70 -17.86 -0.12 0.43
C PHE A 70 -19.30 -0.60 0.62
N ILE A 71 -20.17 -0.40 -0.38
CA ILE A 71 -21.56 -0.87 -0.34
C ILE A 71 -21.59 -2.40 -0.20
N ALA A 72 -20.85 -3.12 -1.04
CA ALA A 72 -20.72 -4.57 -0.96
C ALA A 72 -20.20 -5.01 0.41
N GLY A 73 -19.23 -4.29 0.97
CA GLY A 73 -18.68 -4.57 2.29
C GLY A 73 -19.67 -4.35 3.43
N ILE A 74 -20.50 -3.31 3.37
CA ILE A 74 -21.57 -3.07 4.35
C ILE A 74 -22.60 -4.19 4.29
N ILE A 75 -23.04 -4.56 3.08
CA ILE A 75 -23.99 -5.65 2.86
C ILE A 75 -23.42 -6.96 3.41
N PHE A 76 -22.19 -7.32 3.01
CA PHE A 76 -21.55 -8.56 3.43
C PHE A 76 -21.33 -8.63 4.95
N LYS A 77 -20.96 -7.50 5.58
CA LYS A 77 -20.85 -7.42 7.04
C LYS A 77 -22.21 -7.62 7.71
N ARG A 78 -23.28 -7.05 7.18
CA ARG A 78 -24.64 -7.19 7.74
C ARG A 78 -25.18 -8.61 7.60
N GLU A 79 -24.97 -9.24 6.44
CA GLU A 79 -25.54 -10.56 6.15
C GLU A 79 -24.68 -11.72 6.66
N ARG A 80 -23.35 -11.58 6.62
CA ARG A 80 -22.40 -12.66 6.92
C ARG A 80 -21.53 -12.38 8.14
N GLY A 81 -21.66 -11.21 8.77
CA GLY A 81 -20.88 -10.82 9.96
C GLY A 81 -19.40 -10.54 9.68
N SER A 82 -18.94 -10.63 8.43
CA SER A 82 -17.50 -10.51 8.10
C SER A 82 -17.12 -9.11 7.63
N PRO A 83 -16.14 -8.44 8.26
CA PRO A 83 -15.63 -7.15 7.82
C PRO A 83 -14.58 -7.25 6.70
N ALA A 84 -14.34 -8.44 6.12
CA ALA A 84 -13.26 -8.66 5.15
C ALA A 84 -13.34 -7.74 3.93
N VAL A 85 -14.51 -7.63 3.30
CA VAL A 85 -14.70 -6.77 2.11
C VAL A 85 -14.54 -5.28 2.45
N LEU A 86 -14.92 -4.87 3.67
CA LEU A 86 -14.66 -3.50 4.15
C LEU A 86 -13.16 -3.23 4.34
N ALA A 87 -12.40 -4.22 4.79
CA ALA A 87 -10.94 -4.10 4.88
C ALA A 87 -10.31 -3.97 3.48
N VAL A 88 -10.81 -4.72 2.49
CA VAL A 88 -10.39 -4.55 1.08
C VAL A 88 -10.73 -3.13 0.60
N ALA A 89 -11.95 -2.65 0.82
CA ALA A 89 -12.35 -1.28 0.43
C ALA A 89 -11.47 -0.21 1.09
N ALA A 90 -11.15 -0.37 2.38
CA ALA A 90 -10.25 0.52 3.08
C ALA A 90 -8.82 0.48 2.51
N GLY A 91 -8.34 -0.69 2.10
CA GLY A 91 -7.07 -0.83 1.38
C GLY A 91 -7.07 -0.10 0.03
N VAL A 92 -8.15 -0.22 -0.75
CA VAL A 92 -8.32 0.51 -2.02
C VAL A 92 -8.34 2.02 -1.79
N LEU A 93 -9.00 2.49 -0.73
CA LEU A 93 -8.97 3.91 -0.37
C LEU A 93 -7.54 4.38 -0.07
N ILE A 94 -6.77 3.62 0.72
CA ILE A 94 -5.36 3.95 0.99
C ILE A 94 -4.56 3.99 -0.32
N HIS A 95 -4.79 3.04 -1.23
CA HIS A 95 -4.15 3.05 -2.54
C HIS A 95 -4.45 4.35 -3.31
N GLN A 96 -5.73 4.72 -3.46
CA GLN A 96 -6.11 5.95 -4.17
C GLN A 96 -5.55 7.22 -3.51
N ILE A 97 -5.38 7.22 -2.18
CA ILE A 97 -4.74 8.33 -1.46
C ILE A 97 -3.26 8.42 -1.80
N LEU A 98 -2.55 7.29 -1.80
CA LEU A 98 -1.12 7.24 -2.15
C LEU A 98 -0.86 7.63 -3.60
N ASP A 99 -1.75 7.23 -4.50
CA ASP A 99 -1.69 7.63 -5.91
C ASP A 99 -2.17 9.06 -6.15
N THR A 100 -2.62 9.76 -5.10
CA THR A 100 -3.14 11.14 -5.13
C THR A 100 -4.23 11.32 -6.18
N MET A 101 -5.16 10.35 -6.27
CA MET A 101 -6.13 10.27 -7.36
C MET A 101 -7.00 11.53 -7.54
N TRP A 102 -7.11 12.38 -6.51
CA TRP A 102 -7.75 13.69 -6.64
C TRP A 102 -7.09 14.64 -7.65
N THR A 103 -5.86 14.37 -8.05
CA THR A 103 -5.14 15.13 -9.08
C THR A 103 -5.52 14.71 -10.50
N ASP A 104 -6.06 13.50 -10.68
CA ASP A 104 -6.64 13.02 -11.93
C ASP A 104 -8.17 12.92 -11.81
N ALA A 105 -8.81 14.09 -11.81
CA ALA A 105 -10.23 14.21 -11.54
C ALA A 105 -11.11 13.44 -12.54
N ILE A 106 -10.73 13.38 -13.83
CA ILE A 106 -11.53 12.68 -14.85
C ILE A 106 -11.61 11.20 -14.51
N THR A 107 -10.47 10.55 -14.25
CA THR A 107 -10.43 9.14 -13.86
C THR A 107 -11.12 8.92 -12.52
N TRP A 108 -10.86 9.77 -11.53
CA TRP A 108 -11.37 9.55 -10.17
C TRP A 108 -12.89 9.68 -10.08
N TYR A 109 -13.49 10.62 -10.84
CA TYR A 109 -14.94 10.83 -10.89
C TYR A 109 -15.63 10.16 -12.09
N PHE A 110 -14.93 9.36 -12.88
CA PHE A 110 -15.54 8.65 -14.01
C PHE A 110 -16.78 7.84 -13.56
N PRO A 111 -17.91 7.90 -14.30
CA PRO A 111 -18.12 8.54 -15.61
C PRO A 111 -18.62 9.99 -15.57
N LEU A 112 -18.68 10.62 -14.39
CA LEU A 112 -19.37 11.91 -14.20
C LEU A 112 -18.69 13.09 -14.89
N LEU A 113 -17.35 13.08 -14.98
CA LEU A 113 -16.56 14.18 -15.55
C LEU A 113 -16.13 13.94 -17.01
N GLY A 114 -16.64 12.89 -17.66
CA GLY A 114 -16.35 12.55 -19.04
C GLY A 114 -15.61 11.20 -19.21
N PRO A 115 -15.26 10.84 -20.45
CA PRO A 115 -14.58 9.59 -20.75
C PRO A 115 -13.11 9.58 -20.31
N TYR A 116 -12.55 8.38 -20.10
CA TYR A 116 -11.11 8.22 -19.90
C TYR A 116 -10.32 8.83 -21.05
N GLN A 117 -9.18 9.43 -20.72
CA GLN A 117 -8.29 10.03 -21.71
C GLN A 117 -7.23 9.01 -22.14
N PRO A 118 -6.92 8.92 -23.44
CA PRO A 118 -5.83 8.08 -23.91
C PRO A 118 -4.48 8.73 -23.57
N TYR A 119 -3.49 7.89 -23.29
CA TYR A 119 -2.10 8.29 -23.06
C TYR A 119 -1.17 7.46 -23.93
N GLU A 120 0.05 7.94 -24.17
CA GLU A 120 1.06 7.16 -24.88
C GLU A 120 2.19 6.77 -23.91
N PHE A 121 2.26 5.49 -23.58
CA PHE A 121 3.39 4.91 -22.85
C PHE A 121 4.16 3.97 -23.77
N THR A 122 5.46 4.21 -23.88
CA THR A 122 6.42 3.29 -24.48
C THR A 122 7.00 2.40 -23.39
N ASP A 123 6.97 1.08 -23.61
CA ASP A 123 7.49 0.06 -22.68
C ASP A 123 7.11 0.33 -21.21
N TYR A 124 5.80 0.45 -20.94
CA TYR A 124 5.29 0.75 -19.60
C TYR A 124 5.85 -0.21 -18.54
N PHE A 125 5.78 -1.52 -18.81
CA PHE A 125 6.18 -2.53 -17.83
C PHE A 125 7.69 -2.54 -17.58
N GLY A 126 8.52 -2.37 -18.62
CA GLY A 126 9.97 -2.26 -18.45
C GLY A 126 10.34 -1.04 -17.61
N ASN A 127 9.76 0.13 -17.93
CA ASN A 127 9.97 1.36 -17.18
C ASN A 127 9.45 1.28 -15.74
N ALA A 128 8.30 0.65 -15.52
CA ALA A 128 7.74 0.44 -14.19
C ALA A 128 8.64 -0.47 -13.34
N ILE A 129 9.10 -1.61 -13.87
CA ILE A 129 10.01 -2.52 -13.17
C ILE A 129 11.32 -1.82 -12.84
N LEU A 130 11.88 -1.06 -13.78
CA LEU A 130 13.10 -0.31 -13.55
C LEU A 130 12.91 0.72 -12.42
N ALA A 131 11.82 1.48 -12.44
CA ALA A 131 11.50 2.45 -11.39
C ALA A 131 11.39 1.80 -10.00
N GLU A 132 10.73 0.65 -9.90
CA GLU A 132 10.58 -0.13 -8.67
C GLU A 132 11.95 -0.58 -8.12
N VAL A 133 12.75 -1.23 -8.96
CA VAL A 133 14.06 -1.79 -8.56
C VAL A 133 15.08 -0.69 -8.26
N SER A 134 15.00 0.46 -8.94
CA SER A 134 15.86 1.62 -8.71
C SER A 134 15.49 2.45 -7.49
N SER A 135 14.32 2.21 -6.87
CA SER A 135 13.84 3.00 -5.73
C SER A 135 14.23 2.37 -4.40
N LEU A 136 15.07 3.04 -3.62
CA LEU A 136 15.50 2.57 -2.30
C LEU A 136 14.32 2.41 -1.33
N SER A 137 13.33 3.29 -1.41
CA SER A 137 12.11 3.21 -0.60
C SER A 137 11.39 1.87 -0.76
N GLU A 138 11.26 1.36 -1.98
CA GLU A 138 10.58 0.09 -2.26
C GLU A 138 11.25 -1.11 -1.59
N TRP A 139 12.58 -1.14 -1.57
CA TRP A 139 13.32 -2.19 -0.85
C TRP A 139 13.09 -2.13 0.66
N ILE A 140 13.07 -0.93 1.24
CA ILE A 140 12.80 -0.73 2.67
C ILE A 140 11.36 -1.16 3.01
N PHE A 141 10.38 -0.75 2.20
CA PHE A 141 8.99 -1.14 2.37
C PHE A 141 8.77 -2.64 2.14
N LEU A 142 9.52 -3.27 1.24
CA LEU A 142 9.45 -4.70 0.99
C LEU A 142 9.94 -5.49 2.21
N VAL A 143 11.07 -5.10 2.80
CA VAL A 143 11.60 -5.70 4.04
C VAL A 143 10.60 -5.57 5.19
N ALA A 144 10.02 -4.38 5.35
CA ALA A 144 9.01 -4.12 6.38
C ALA A 144 7.74 -4.96 6.16
N SER A 145 7.25 -5.01 4.93
CA SER A 145 6.08 -5.81 4.52
C SER A 145 6.28 -7.30 4.74
N ALA A 146 7.45 -7.83 4.36
CA ALA A 146 7.80 -9.23 4.59
C ALA A 146 7.82 -9.57 6.09
N GLY A 147 8.39 -8.69 6.92
CA GLY A 147 8.35 -8.85 8.37
C GLY A 147 6.93 -8.93 8.94
N ILE A 148 6.05 -7.99 8.55
CA ILE A 148 4.66 -7.95 9.01
C ILE A 148 3.88 -9.16 8.52
N ALA A 149 4.00 -9.53 7.24
CA ALA A 149 3.30 -10.66 6.65
C ALA A 149 3.70 -11.99 7.32
N LEU A 150 5.00 -12.22 7.53
CA LEU A 150 5.48 -13.41 8.24
C LEU A 150 5.02 -13.43 9.70
N ALA A 151 5.02 -12.29 10.38
CA ALA A 151 4.51 -12.19 11.76
C ALA A 151 3.00 -12.48 11.84
N ALA A 152 2.21 -12.03 10.85
CA ALA A 152 0.79 -12.32 10.76
C ALA A 152 0.52 -13.81 10.51
N CYS A 153 1.38 -14.47 9.73
CA CYS A 153 1.31 -15.90 9.40
C CYS A 153 1.98 -16.84 10.43
N ARG A 154 2.44 -16.33 11.58
CA ARG A 154 3.22 -17.10 12.57
C ARG A 154 2.54 -18.38 13.09
N ASN A 155 1.21 -18.40 13.10
CA ASN A 155 0.45 -19.58 13.56
C ASN A 155 0.52 -20.72 12.53
N LEU A 156 0.75 -20.41 11.25
CA LEU A 156 0.87 -21.39 10.16
C LEU A 156 2.32 -21.87 9.98
N ARG A 157 3.29 -20.99 10.24
CA ARG A 157 4.73 -21.27 10.11
C ARG A 157 5.52 -20.73 11.32
N PRO A 158 5.52 -21.46 12.45
CA PRO A 158 6.19 -21.03 13.69
C PRO A 158 7.72 -20.91 13.56
N ASP A 159 8.31 -21.72 12.68
CA ASP A 159 9.71 -21.74 12.26
C ASP A 159 10.18 -20.38 11.72
N LEU A 160 9.31 -19.67 11.00
CA LEU A 160 9.62 -18.36 10.42
C LEU A 160 9.50 -17.21 11.43
N SER A 161 9.03 -17.45 12.66
CA SER A 161 8.81 -16.40 13.66
C SER A 161 10.09 -15.65 14.05
N ARG A 162 11.25 -16.31 14.03
CA ARG A 162 12.55 -15.68 14.30
C ARG A 162 12.92 -14.69 13.19
N ILE A 163 12.73 -15.10 11.94
CA ILE A 163 12.99 -14.28 10.75
C ILE A 163 12.03 -13.08 10.74
N ALA A 164 10.74 -13.31 10.99
CA ALA A 164 9.74 -12.25 11.09
C ALA A 164 10.16 -11.17 12.10
N ARG A 165 10.53 -11.56 13.32
CA ARG A 165 11.00 -10.61 14.36
C ARG A 165 12.24 -9.84 13.91
N MET A 166 13.20 -10.52 13.26
CA MET A 166 14.42 -9.87 12.77
C MET A 166 14.09 -8.80 11.72
N LEU A 167 13.25 -9.13 10.73
CA LEU A 167 12.85 -8.21 9.68
C LEU A 167 12.10 -6.99 10.24
N VAL A 168 11.13 -7.20 11.14
CA VAL A 168 10.38 -6.10 11.74
C VAL A 168 11.26 -5.21 12.62
N ARG A 169 12.21 -5.79 13.37
CA ARG A 169 13.17 -4.99 14.16
C ARG A 169 14.10 -4.17 13.27
N ALA A 170 14.58 -4.76 12.16
CA ALA A 170 15.43 -4.07 11.20
C ALA A 170 14.68 -2.98 10.43
N SER A 171 13.37 -3.14 10.17
CA SER A 171 12.60 -2.17 9.40
C SER A 171 12.40 -0.83 10.15
N ILE A 172 12.33 -0.82 11.48
CA ILE A 172 12.11 0.42 12.26
C ILE A 172 13.19 1.48 11.99
N PRO A 173 14.50 1.21 12.20
CA PRO A 173 15.54 2.20 11.91
C PRO A 173 15.63 2.54 10.42
N LEU A 174 15.39 1.58 9.51
CA LEU A 174 15.39 1.82 8.07
C LEU A 174 14.28 2.80 7.66
N LEU A 175 13.06 2.61 8.17
CA LEU A 175 11.95 3.53 7.96
C LEU A 175 12.24 4.90 8.57
N GLY A 176 12.94 4.96 9.71
CA GLY A 176 13.38 6.21 10.33
C GLY A 176 14.34 7.00 9.44
N VAL A 177 15.38 6.33 8.91
CA VAL A 177 16.32 6.93 7.96
C VAL A 177 15.59 7.38 6.69
N LEU A 178 14.71 6.54 6.13
CA LEU A 178 13.91 6.89 4.95
C LEU A 178 13.04 8.13 5.20
N THR A 179 12.39 8.21 6.36
CA THR A 179 11.54 9.35 6.74
C THR A 179 12.34 10.64 6.79
N ILE A 180 13.48 10.64 7.48
CA ILE A 180 14.34 11.83 7.62
C ILE A 180 14.93 12.22 6.27
N ALA A 181 15.43 11.27 5.48
CA ALA A 181 15.99 11.53 4.17
C ALA A 181 14.94 12.11 3.20
N SER A 182 13.70 11.62 3.27
CA SER A 182 12.60 12.12 2.43
C SER A 182 12.17 13.53 2.85
N LEU A 183 12.11 13.84 4.16
CA LEU A 183 11.86 15.21 4.64
C LEU A 183 12.97 16.17 4.20
N TYR A 184 14.23 15.72 4.25
CA TYR A 184 15.36 16.51 3.78
C TYR A 184 15.28 16.78 2.27
N ALA A 185 15.00 15.76 1.46
CA ALA A 185 14.83 15.89 0.01
C ALA A 185 13.69 16.85 -0.34
N TRP A 186 12.56 16.76 0.37
CA TRP A 186 11.43 17.69 0.23
C TRP A 186 11.83 19.12 0.61
N ALA A 187 12.46 19.33 1.77
CA ALA A 187 12.82 20.64 2.28
C ALA A 187 13.87 21.36 1.42
N THR A 188 14.76 20.61 0.79
CA THR A 188 15.81 21.14 -0.09
C THR A 188 15.37 21.26 -1.55
N GLY A 189 14.21 20.72 -1.91
CA GLY A 189 13.69 20.76 -3.28
C GLY A 189 14.53 19.96 -4.28
N ILE A 190 15.25 18.92 -3.83
CA ILE A 190 16.08 18.09 -4.72
C ILE A 190 15.16 17.38 -5.73
N ALA A 191 15.36 17.66 -7.01
CA ALA A 191 14.70 16.93 -8.09
C ALA A 191 15.50 15.68 -8.43
N GLY A 192 14.89 14.50 -8.27
CA GLY A 192 15.51 13.21 -8.54
C GLY A 192 16.45 12.73 -7.42
N SER A 193 16.14 11.57 -6.85
CA SER A 193 16.92 10.92 -5.80
C SER A 193 16.80 9.41 -5.91
N ILE A 194 17.78 8.69 -5.37
CA ILE A 194 17.70 7.22 -5.21
C ILE A 194 16.55 6.80 -4.27
N LEU A 195 16.01 7.72 -3.47
CA LEU A 195 14.89 7.44 -2.57
C LEU A 195 13.68 6.90 -3.35
N MET A 196 13.38 7.48 -4.51
CA MET A 196 12.27 7.07 -5.36
C MET A 196 12.47 7.61 -6.78
N ALA A 197 12.47 6.70 -7.74
CA ALA A 197 12.68 7.00 -9.15
C ALA A 197 11.56 7.90 -9.67
N GLY A 198 11.93 9.00 -10.31
CA GLY A 198 10.97 9.97 -10.86
C GLY A 198 10.20 10.79 -9.82
N ALA A 199 10.59 10.73 -8.53
CA ALA A 199 9.90 11.46 -7.48
C ALA A 199 10.04 12.98 -7.58
N GLY A 200 8.91 13.66 -7.42
CA GLY A 200 8.82 15.09 -7.17
C GLY A 200 8.74 15.42 -5.66
N PRO A 201 8.65 16.73 -5.31
CA PRO A 201 8.57 17.16 -3.92
C PRO A 201 7.39 16.54 -3.15
N GLY A 202 6.22 16.42 -3.78
CA GLY A 202 5.03 15.82 -3.15
C GLY A 202 5.25 14.35 -2.78
N ASP A 203 5.97 13.61 -3.62
CA ASP A 203 6.26 12.20 -3.42
C ASP A 203 7.19 11.98 -2.21
N TYR A 204 8.21 12.83 -2.05
CA TYR A 204 9.07 12.76 -0.87
C TYR A 204 8.32 13.06 0.43
N LEU A 205 7.38 14.01 0.40
CA LEU A 205 6.54 14.26 1.57
C LEU A 205 5.65 13.06 1.88
N LEU A 206 5.07 12.43 0.85
CA LEU A 206 4.27 11.21 1.01
C LEU A 206 5.11 10.05 1.57
N LEU A 207 6.32 9.83 1.06
CA LEU A 207 7.26 8.83 1.59
C LEU A 207 7.57 9.06 3.07
N ALA A 208 7.80 10.31 3.46
CA ALA A 208 8.03 10.65 4.86
C ALA A 208 6.81 10.33 5.73
N VAL A 209 5.60 10.66 5.27
CA VAL A 209 4.35 10.35 5.98
C VAL A 209 4.15 8.84 6.11
N VAL A 210 4.31 8.08 5.04
CA VAL A 210 4.17 6.61 5.06
C VAL A 210 5.23 5.97 5.96
N GLY A 211 6.47 6.46 5.90
CA GLY A 211 7.55 6.03 6.80
C GLY A 211 7.22 6.27 8.27
N ALA A 212 6.76 7.47 8.62
CA ALA A 212 6.39 7.84 9.99
C ALA A 212 5.19 7.04 10.52
N ILE A 213 4.12 6.90 9.71
CA ILE A 213 2.96 6.06 10.04
C ILE A 213 3.39 4.60 10.20
N GLY A 214 4.30 4.13 9.35
CA GLY A 214 4.89 2.81 9.42
C GLY A 214 5.61 2.55 10.74
N ILE A 215 6.47 3.48 11.18
CA ILE A 215 7.18 3.39 12.46
C ILE A 215 6.18 3.36 13.62
N ALA A 216 5.20 4.26 13.63
CA ALA A 216 4.17 4.32 14.68
C ALA A 216 3.33 3.02 14.70
N GLY A 217 2.95 2.51 13.52
CA GLY A 217 2.19 1.28 13.37
C GLY A 217 2.97 0.04 13.81
N VAL A 218 4.26 -0.06 13.49
CA VAL A 218 5.09 -1.20 13.90
C VAL A 218 5.41 -1.14 15.39
N THR A 219 5.75 0.04 15.93
CA THR A 219 6.09 0.20 17.35
C THR A 219 4.86 0.08 18.26
N GLY A 220 3.71 0.64 17.86
CA GLY A 220 2.45 0.53 18.61
C GLY A 220 1.90 -0.89 18.69
N HIS A 221 2.35 -1.81 17.83
CA HIS A 221 1.82 -3.17 17.73
C HIS A 221 2.89 -4.26 17.91
N GLN A 222 3.99 -3.96 18.61
CA GLN A 222 5.10 -4.88 18.87
C GLN A 222 4.67 -6.21 19.51
N ASN A 223 3.71 -6.19 20.44
CA ASN A 223 3.20 -7.39 21.10
C ASN A 223 2.47 -8.30 20.10
N PHE A 224 1.65 -7.72 19.23
CA PHE A 224 0.96 -8.45 18.18
C PHE A 224 1.96 -9.09 17.21
N LEU A 225 3.01 -8.35 16.83
CA LEU A 225 4.08 -8.81 15.94
C LEU A 225 5.08 -9.74 16.64
N GLY A 226 4.93 -9.99 17.94
CA GLY A 226 5.77 -10.90 18.71
C GLY A 226 7.19 -10.38 18.98
N ILE A 227 7.41 -9.06 18.90
CA ILE A 227 8.72 -8.42 19.08
C ILE A 227 9.13 -8.37 20.57
N ASN A 228 8.15 -8.17 21.46
CA ASN A 228 8.32 -8.24 22.92
C ASN A 228 7.63 -9.49 23.46
N PRO A 229 8.39 -10.51 23.91
CA PRO A 229 7.81 -11.70 24.53
C PRO A 229 7.41 -11.50 26.01
N SER A 230 7.48 -10.28 26.55
CA SER A 230 7.23 -9.99 27.98
C SER A 230 5.75 -9.99 28.42
N GLY A 231 4.82 -10.40 27.56
CA GLY A 231 3.43 -10.66 27.96
C GLY A 231 3.30 -12.01 28.64
N GLN A 232 3.68 -12.09 29.92
CA GLN A 232 3.18 -13.13 30.81
C GLN A 232 1.65 -13.09 30.78
N PHE A 233 1.04 -14.28 30.69
CA PHE A 233 -0.35 -14.48 31.05
C PHE A 233 -0.58 -13.95 32.47
N GLY A 234 -1.46 -12.96 32.59
CA GLY A 234 -2.16 -12.60 33.82
C GLY A 234 -3.65 -12.68 33.53
#